data_AF-A0A5N5Q0N0-F1
#
_entry.id   AF-A0A5N5Q0N0-F1
#
_cell.length_a   1.000
_cell.length_b   1.000
_cell.length_c   1.000
_cell.angle_alpha   90.00
_cell.angle_beta   90.00
_cell.angle_gamma   90.00
#
_symmetry.space_group_name_H-M   'P 1'
#
loop_
_entity.id
_entity.type
_entity.pdbx_description
1 polymer ?
#
loop_
_entity_poly.entity_id
_entity_poly.type
_entity_poly.pdbx_seq_one_letter_code
_entity_poly.pdbx_strand_id
1 'polypeptide(L)'
;MGVPYSKQIDLAFDQVGPFLQTAKYIFYLFGVFHVVATLILGLLLGLVLLSLIALLISINPDLEAERRAIVTPVLRRMTWLLIRRGDAYARETGRQPRAEPDHGR
;
A
#
# COMPACT_ATOMS: atom_id res chain seq x y z
N MET A 1 36.61 -53.28 15.21
CA MET A 1 36.74 -52.07 16.04
C MET A 1 36.51 -50.87 15.12
N GLY A 2 35.35 -50.23 15.24
CA GLY A 2 34.87 -49.19 14.30
C GLY A 2 35.70 -47.91 14.41
N VAL A 3 36.00 -47.33 13.25
CA VAL A 3 36.98 -46.26 13.08
C VAL A 3 36.54 -45.00 13.87
N PRO A 4 37.37 -44.47 14.78
CA PRO A 4 37.05 -43.32 15.64
C PRO A 4 36.88 -41.98 14.88
N TYR A 5 37.09 -41.96 13.56
CA TYR A 5 36.97 -40.77 12.70
C TYR A 5 35.52 -40.29 12.54
N SER A 6 34.53 -41.20 12.56
CA SER A 6 33.12 -40.82 12.36
C SER A 6 32.57 -39.99 13.53
N LYS A 7 32.88 -40.36 14.78
CA LYS A 7 32.44 -39.62 15.96
C LYS A 7 32.99 -38.19 16.04
N GLN A 8 34.21 -37.97 15.56
CA GLN A 8 34.83 -36.64 15.57
C GLN A 8 34.23 -35.72 14.50
N ILE A 9 33.83 -36.29 13.36
CA ILE A 9 33.11 -35.57 12.30
C ILE A 9 31.70 -35.19 12.78
N ASP A 10 30.98 -36.11 13.43
CA ASP A 10 29.66 -35.83 14.00
C ASP A 10 29.73 -34.73 15.08
N LEU A 11 30.75 -34.76 15.94
CA LEU A 11 31.02 -33.69 16.92
C LEU A 11 31.29 -32.33 16.27
N ALA A 12 32.03 -32.30 15.16
CA ALA A 12 32.28 -31.06 14.42
C ALA A 12 31.01 -30.51 13.74
N PHE A 13 30.13 -31.39 13.25
CA PHE A 13 28.83 -31.00 12.69
C PHE A 13 27.85 -30.50 13.75
N ASP A 14 27.82 -31.09 14.93
CA ASP A 14 27.04 -30.60 16.07
C ASP A 14 27.49 -29.20 16.51
N GLN A 15 28.78 -28.90 16.42
CA GLN A 15 29.31 -27.58 16.76
C GLN A 15 28.88 -26.49 15.75
N VAL A 16 28.68 -26.82 14.47
CA VAL A 16 28.23 -25.86 13.44
C VAL A 16 26.71 -25.84 13.22
N GLY A 17 25.99 -26.85 13.71
CA GLY A 17 24.53 -26.97 13.62
C GLY A 17 23.76 -25.72 14.08
N PRO A 18 24.08 -25.11 15.24
CA PRO A 18 23.42 -23.89 15.71
C PRO A 18 23.57 -22.69 14.77
N PHE A 19 24.71 -22.56 14.08
CA PHE A 19 24.95 -21.48 13.12
C PHE A 19 24.16 -21.68 11.83
N LEU A 20 24.08 -22.92 11.33
CA LEU A 20 23.24 -23.25 10.18
C LEU A 20 21.75 -23.00 10.48
N GLN A 21 21.32 -23.33 11.70
CA GLN A 21 19.95 -23.10 12.12
C GLN A 21 19.63 -21.60 12.24
N THR A 22 20.54 -20.82 12.83
CA THR A 22 20.43 -19.36 12.91
C THR A 22 20.37 -18.71 11.52
N ALA A 23 21.25 -19.15 10.60
CA ALA A 23 21.25 -18.68 9.22
C ALA A 23 19.90 -18.95 8.53
N LYS A 24 19.35 -20.16 8.69
CA LYS A 24 18.02 -20.51 8.14
C LYS A 24 16.91 -19.56 8.63
N TYR A 25 16.88 -19.23 9.91
CA TYR A 25 15.88 -18.30 10.44
C TYR A 25 16.03 -16.89 9.88
N ILE A 26 17.26 -16.40 9.74
CA ILE A 26 17.55 -15.09 9.15
C ILE A 26 17.08 -15.05 7.69
N PHE A 27 17.39 -16.08 6.90
CA PHE A 27 16.93 -16.17 5.51
C PHE A 27 15.40 -16.21 5.41
N TYR A 28 14.74 -16.93 6.31
CA TYR A 28 13.27 -16.97 6.33
C TYR A 28 12.69 -15.58 6.63
N LEU A 29 13.21 -14.91 7.66
CA LEU A 29 12.74 -13.58 8.04
C LEU A 29 12.96 -12.55 6.91
N PHE A 30 14.15 -12.60 6.29
CA PHE A 30 14.47 -11.74 5.15
C PHE A 30 13.59 -12.05 3.94
N GLY A 31 13.32 -13.34 3.67
CA GLY A 31 12.44 -13.77 2.59
C GLY A 31 11.02 -13.23 2.77
N VAL A 32 10.44 -13.38 3.96
CA VAL A 32 9.09 -12.85 4.26
C VAL A 32 9.06 -11.33 4.12
N PHE A 33 10.04 -10.62 4.68
CA PHE A 33 10.14 -9.17 4.56
C PHE A 33 10.25 -8.73 3.09
N HIS A 34 11.09 -9.42 2.31
CA HIS A 34 11.30 -9.12 0.90
C HIS A 34 10.03 -9.32 0.07
N VAL A 35 9.28 -10.40 0.32
CA VAL A 35 7.99 -10.64 -0.37
C VAL A 35 6.99 -9.52 -0.05
N VAL A 36 6.86 -9.11 1.21
CA VAL A 36 5.97 -8.00 1.58
C VAL A 36 6.41 -6.69 0.93
N ALA A 37 7.70 -6.37 0.97
CA ALA A 37 8.25 -5.17 0.37
C ALA A 37 8.03 -5.12 -1.15
N THR A 38 8.28 -6.22 -1.86
CA THR A 38 8.10 -6.31 -3.32
C THR A 38 6.63 -6.24 -3.71
N LEU A 39 5.71 -6.80 -2.93
CA LEU A 39 4.27 -6.64 -3.14
C LEU A 39 3.82 -5.18 -3.00
N ILE A 40 4.27 -4.49 -1.94
CA ILE A 40 3.96 -3.06 -1.74
C ILE A 40 4.54 -2.22 -2.88
N LEU A 41 5.79 -2.49 -3.27
CA LEU A 41 6.44 -1.78 -4.36
C LEU A 41 5.72 -2.01 -5.69
N GLY A 42 5.31 -3.24 -5.99
CA GLY A 42 4.54 -3.57 -7.19
C GLY A 42 3.20 -2.85 -7.23
N LEU A 43 2.50 -2.78 -6.10
CA LEU A 43 1.25 -2.01 -5.98
C LEU A 43 1.50 -0.52 -6.24
N LEU A 44 2.54 0.05 -5.63
CA LEU A 44 2.88 1.47 -5.81
C LEU A 44 3.25 1.76 -7.27
N LEU A 45 4.02 0.88 -7.91
CA LEU A 45 4.40 1.02 -9.29
C LEU A 45 3.18 0.96 -10.22
N GLY A 46 2.23 0.06 -9.94
CA GLY A 46 0.96 -0.01 -10.66
C GLY A 46 0.13 1.27 -10.51
N LEU A 47 0.06 1.83 -9.30
CA LEU A 47 -0.62 3.11 -9.05
C LEU A 47 0.05 4.27 -9.78
N VAL A 48 1.38 4.32 -9.78
CA VAL A 48 2.15 5.33 -10.51
C VAL A 48 1.88 5.21 -12.02
N LEU A 49 1.92 4.01 -12.58
CA LEU A 49 1.61 3.78 -13.99
C LEU A 49 0.20 4.25 -14.34
N LEU A 50 -0.79 3.90 -13.52
CA LEU A 50 -2.18 4.34 -13.71
C LEU A 50 -2.28 5.86 -13.61
N SER A 51 -1.56 6.49 -12.68
CA SER A 51 -1.49 7.95 -12.55
C SER A 51 -0.89 8.60 -13.80
N LEU A 52 0.19 8.03 -14.36
CA LEU A 52 0.78 8.53 -15.62
C LEU A 52 -0.21 8.41 -16.78
N ILE A 53 -0.93 7.29 -16.89
CA ILE A 53 -1.97 7.11 -17.91
C ILE A 53 -3.08 8.15 -17.73
N ALA A 54 -3.57 8.34 -16.51
CA ALA A 54 -4.58 9.35 -16.20
C ALA A 54 -4.11 10.76 -16.52
N LEU A 55 -2.83 11.07 -16.24
CA LEU A 55 -2.20 12.35 -16.56
C LEU A 55 -2.10 12.53 -18.08
N LEU A 56 -1.69 11.50 -18.81
CA LEU A 56 -1.61 11.52 -20.27
C LEU A 56 -2.99 11.77 -20.90
N ILE A 57 -4.03 11.09 -20.42
CA ILE A 57 -5.43 11.32 -20.82
C ILE A 57 -5.88 12.73 -20.45
N SER A 58 -5.44 13.28 -19.32
CA SER A 58 -5.82 14.64 -18.91
C SER A 58 -5.12 15.74 -19.71
N ILE A 59 -3.91 15.49 -20.20
CA ILE A 59 -3.11 16.49 -20.95
C ILE A 59 -3.38 16.39 -22.46
N ASN A 60 -3.72 15.21 -22.99
CA ASN A 60 -3.98 15.03 -24.41
C ASN A 60 -5.41 15.49 -24.79
N PRO A 61 -5.56 16.58 -25.58
CA PRO A 61 -6.86 17.09 -25.99
C PRO A 61 -7.61 16.17 -26.96
N ASP A 62 -6.94 15.17 -27.55
CA ASP A 62 -7.53 14.26 -28.55
C ASP A 62 -8.36 13.12 -27.90
N LEU A 63 -8.30 12.95 -26.57
CA LEU A 63 -9.05 11.92 -25.82
C LEU A 63 -10.18 12.52 -24.95
N GLU A 64 -10.75 13.66 -25.34
CA GLU A 64 -11.81 14.34 -24.58
C GLU A 64 -13.05 13.47 -24.30
N ALA A 65 -13.42 12.57 -25.23
CA ALA A 65 -14.56 11.68 -25.07
C ALA A 65 -14.33 10.64 -23.94
N GLU A 66 -13.15 10.01 -23.90
CA GLU A 66 -12.78 9.06 -22.84
C GLU A 66 -12.46 9.74 -21.51
N ARG A 67 -11.89 10.95 -21.55
CA ARG A 67 -11.67 11.79 -20.36
C ARG A 67 -13.00 12.15 -19.68
N ARG A 68 -14.04 12.53 -20.43
CA ARG A 68 -15.38 12.78 -19.85
C ARG A 68 -16.03 11.51 -19.30
N ALA A 69 -15.79 10.35 -19.90
CA ALA A 69 -16.32 9.08 -19.40
C ALA A 69 -15.66 8.63 -18.09
N ILE A 70 -14.34 8.85 -17.92
CA ILE A 70 -13.56 8.30 -16.78
C ILE A 70 -13.31 9.33 -15.68
N VAL A 71 -12.96 10.57 -16.02
CA VAL A 71 -12.57 11.59 -15.02
C VAL A 71 -13.79 12.15 -14.27
N THR A 72 -14.92 12.35 -14.95
CA THR A 72 -16.15 12.87 -14.34
C THR A 72 -16.70 11.99 -13.20
N PRO A 73 -16.78 10.65 -13.33
CA PRO A 73 -17.24 9.80 -12.22
C PRO A 73 -16.21 9.71 -11.08
N VAL A 74 -14.90 9.67 -11.38
CA VAL A 74 -13.85 9.58 -10.36
C VAL A 74 -13.82 10.87 -9.53
N LEU A 75 -13.85 12.03 -10.19
CA LEU A 75 -13.86 13.32 -9.51
C LEU A 75 -15.13 13.48 -8.67
N ARG A 76 -16.30 13.08 -9.19
CA ARG A 76 -17.57 13.09 -8.44
C ARG A 76 -17.50 12.21 -7.19
N ARG A 77 -16.82 11.05 -7.25
CA ARG A 77 -16.66 10.14 -6.12
C ARG A 77 -15.66 10.68 -5.08
N MET A 78 -14.59 11.32 -5.50
CA MET A 78 -13.66 12.04 -4.61
C MET A 78 -14.37 13.20 -3.91
N THR A 79 -15.13 14.02 -4.64
CA THR A 79 -15.89 15.13 -4.05
C THR A 79 -16.93 14.62 -3.05
N TRP A 80 -17.63 13.52 -3.35
CA TRP A 80 -18.58 12.92 -2.40
C TRP A 80 -17.90 12.38 -1.14
N LEU A 81 -16.72 11.76 -1.26
CA LEU A 81 -15.94 11.29 -0.10
C LEU A 81 -15.42 12.46 0.73
N LEU A 82 -14.98 13.55 0.09
CA LEU A 82 -14.54 14.76 0.79
C LEU A 82 -15.69 15.43 1.54
N ILE A 83 -16.86 15.57 0.92
CA ILE A 83 -18.05 16.15 1.57
C ILE A 83 -18.47 15.27 2.75
N ARG A 84 -18.55 13.95 2.56
CA ARG A 84 -18.92 13.02 3.63
C ARG A 84 -17.96 13.06 4.82
N ARG A 85 -16.66 13.31 4.59
CA ARG A 85 -15.69 13.54 5.66
C ARG A 85 -15.84 14.93 6.28
N GLY A 86 -16.03 15.96 5.48
CA GLY A 86 -16.30 17.33 5.95
C GLY A 86 -17.52 17.41 6.88
N ASP A 87 -18.58 16.67 6.56
CA ASP A 87 -19.80 16.58 7.39
C ASP A 87 -19.54 15.90 8.74
N ALA A 88 -18.58 14.96 8.80
CA ALA A 88 -18.16 14.33 10.05
C ALA A 88 -17.37 15.32 10.93
N TYR A 89 -16.47 16.10 10.33
CA TYR A 89 -15.75 17.17 11.04
C TYR A 89 -16.70 18.29 11.51
N ALA A 90 -17.66 18.70 10.67
CA ALA A 90 -18.62 19.75 11.00
C ALA A 90 -19.53 19.38 12.20
N ARG A 91 -19.85 18.09 12.38
CA ARG A 91 -20.61 17.61 13.54
C ARG A 91 -19.78 17.63 14.84
N GLU A 92 -18.48 17.33 14.78
CA GLU A 92 -17.61 17.38 15.96
C GLU A 92 -17.30 18.80 16.42
N THR A 93 -17.24 19.78 15.51
CA THR A 93 -16.89 21.17 15.87
C THR A 93 -18.09 22.01 16.33
N GLY A 94 -19.29 21.43 16.46
CA GLY A 94 -20.49 22.16 16.93
C GLY A 94 -20.87 23.37 16.06
N ARG A 95 -20.43 23.40 14.79
CA ARG A 95 -20.73 24.50 13.89
C ARG A 95 -22.12 24.27 13.31
N GLN A 96 -23.14 24.80 13.99
CA GLN A 96 -24.46 24.96 13.42
C GLN A 96 -24.32 25.66 12.05
N PRO A 97 -24.94 25.14 10.97
CA PRO A 97 -25.15 25.95 9.79
C PRO A 97 -25.91 27.19 10.25
N ARG A 98 -25.33 28.38 10.05
CA ARG A 98 -25.99 29.65 10.35
C ARG A 98 -27.38 29.58 9.71
N ALA A 99 -28.41 29.74 10.54
CA ALA A 99 -29.75 30.01 10.05
C ALA A 99 -29.65 31.17 9.06
N GLU A 100 -30.07 30.90 7.83
CA GLU A 100 -30.33 31.93 6.83
C GLU A 100 -31.15 33.03 7.52
N PRO A 101 -30.73 34.31 7.49
CA PRO A 101 -31.58 35.36 7.99
C PRO A 101 -32.83 35.37 7.11
N ASP A 102 -33.96 34.99 7.71
CA ASP A 102 -35.28 35.17 7.15
C ASP A 102 -35.46 36.64 6.80
N HIS A 103 -35.26 36.96 5.52
CA HIS A 103 -35.64 38.25 4.97
C HIS A 103 -37.15 38.25 4.85
N GLY A 104 -37.78 38.48 6.00
CA GLY A 104 -39.19 38.73 6.16
C GLY A 104 -39.67 39.74 5.13
N ARG A 105 -40.68 39.32 4.38
CA ARG A 105 -41.56 40.20 3.61
C ARG A 105 -42.73 40.61 4.49
#